data_AF-A0A2N1A161-F1
#
_entry.id   AF-A0A2N1A161-F1
#
_cell.length_a   1.000
_cell.length_b   1.000
_cell.length_c   1.000
_cell.angle_alpha   90.00
_cell.angle_beta   90.00
_cell.angle_gamma   90.00
#
_symmetry.space_group_name_H-M   'P 1'
#
loop_
_entity.id
_entity.type
_entity.pdbx_description
1 polymer ?
#
loop_
_entity_poly.entity_id
_entity_poly.type
_entity_poly.pdbx_seq_one_letter_code
_entity_poly.pdbx_strand_id
1 'polypeptide(L)'
;MKPVHLLALLPVALFINGCNDTESEVCRYYVQNDLDNGNFESAINRLADKNCQDTYPENEYLVDLSSAYLGKSGLPLPVIMRAMIEDKNATEDLTFESFVSEITQSATSSVLTDLDTSRTSLNDYLNNNSCKSIENPTSAQETVCLITGFIDVLKTTMAIDALTGGNVAAWADNENGDDPTMLRSSCALQYSYEHKNDVNFSLPYNQCESGVTVDNSEVVTFTGSNGSEKTYNYLTISYDGESDYFLESPTLGSTIFTKNYCQIDYAVCNDTEVNGCYTCPLSQEAEDLNIQDYLLDSLNSGFDSIEAVIQNSEQDEDGEIQESIDDFKLEIKSDGCPTDGTDCFEMDDIIDYLNKK
;
A
#
# COMPACT_ATOMS: atom_id res chain seq x y z
N MET A 1 -31.95 -66.32 0.39
CA MET A 1 -31.68 -66.06 1.82
C MET A 1 -30.54 -65.03 1.91
N LYS A 2 -30.83 -63.83 2.47
CA LYS A 2 -29.86 -63.02 3.25
C LYS A 2 -29.65 -63.76 4.61
N PRO A 3 -28.55 -63.60 5.40
CA PRO A 3 -27.87 -62.34 5.80
C PRO A 3 -26.33 -62.36 5.77
N VAL A 4 -25.61 -61.24 5.58
CA VAL A 4 -25.15 -60.17 6.52
C VAL A 4 -24.27 -60.67 7.70
N HIS A 5 -22.99 -60.26 7.77
CA HIS A 5 -22.41 -59.33 8.76
C HIS A 5 -20.87 -59.38 8.86
N LEU A 6 -20.30 -58.19 9.07
CA LEU A 6 -19.06 -57.89 9.80
C LEU A 6 -17.70 -58.16 9.13
N LEU A 7 -17.20 -57.16 8.41
CA LEU A 7 -15.78 -56.80 8.42
C LEU A 7 -15.66 -55.28 8.30
N ALA A 8 -16.09 -54.62 9.37
CA ALA A 8 -15.75 -53.25 9.70
C ALA A 8 -15.20 -53.28 11.13
N LEU A 9 -14.23 -52.40 11.41
CA LEU A 9 -13.47 -52.19 12.66
C LEU A 9 -12.11 -52.89 12.72
N LEU A 10 -11.11 -52.21 12.14
CA LEU A 10 -9.75 -52.00 12.67
C LEU A 10 -8.97 -51.26 11.57
N PRO A 11 -8.92 -49.91 11.60
CA PRO A 11 -7.99 -49.21 12.49
C PRO A 11 -8.57 -47.91 13.06
N VAL A 12 -9.20 -47.97 14.24
CA VAL A 12 -9.53 -46.76 15.03
C VAL A 12 -8.70 -46.69 16.32
N ALA A 13 -7.88 -47.71 16.61
CA ALA A 13 -7.08 -47.78 17.83
C ALA A 13 -5.65 -47.20 17.71
N LEU A 14 -5.27 -46.66 16.54
CA LEU A 14 -3.97 -46.01 16.31
C LEU A 14 -4.04 -44.47 16.21
N PHE A 15 -5.24 -43.88 16.38
CA PHE A 15 -5.42 -42.42 16.43
C PHE A 15 -5.72 -41.88 17.84
N ILE A 16 -5.61 -42.70 18.90
CA ILE A 16 -6.03 -42.29 20.26
C ILE A 16 -4.94 -42.53 21.33
N ASN A 17 -3.67 -42.56 20.94
CA ASN A 17 -2.58 -42.47 21.92
C ASN A 17 -1.36 -41.81 21.28
N GLY A 18 -1.24 -40.48 21.47
CA GLY A 18 0.06 -39.82 21.40
C GLY A 18 0.17 -38.56 20.55
N CYS A 19 -0.67 -37.55 20.79
CA CYS A 19 -0.24 -36.16 20.87
C CYS A 19 -1.09 -35.53 21.97
N ASN A 20 -0.43 -34.94 22.96
CA ASN A 20 -1.10 -34.18 24.00
C ASN A 20 -1.46 -32.86 23.34
N ASP A 21 -2.62 -32.79 22.67
CA ASP A 21 -3.14 -31.57 22.04
C ASP A 21 -3.29 -30.51 23.13
N THR A 22 -2.21 -29.76 23.35
CA THR A 22 -2.30 -28.48 24.02
C THR A 22 -3.14 -27.60 23.11
N GLU A 23 -4.06 -26.81 23.68
CA GLU A 23 -4.90 -25.85 22.96
C GLU A 23 -4.08 -24.95 21.99
N SER A 24 -2.76 -24.89 22.18
CA SER A 24 -1.77 -24.23 21.33
C SER A 24 -1.65 -24.73 19.90
N GLU A 25 -1.64 -26.03 19.64
CA GLU A 25 -1.44 -26.55 18.27
C GLU A 25 -2.72 -26.42 17.43
N VAL A 26 -3.87 -26.43 18.10
CA VAL A 26 -5.18 -26.33 17.47
C VAL A 26 -5.40 -24.95 16.86
N CYS A 27 -5.01 -23.85 17.53
CA CYS A 27 -5.24 -22.53 16.96
C CYS A 27 -4.40 -22.28 15.70
N ARG A 28 -3.08 -22.52 15.79
CA ARG A 28 -2.15 -22.33 14.66
C ARG A 28 -2.58 -23.12 13.43
N TYR A 29 -3.01 -24.38 13.62
CA TYR A 29 -3.54 -25.20 12.54
C TYR A 29 -4.76 -24.56 11.85
N TYR A 30 -5.73 -24.07 12.61
CA TYR A 30 -6.92 -23.45 12.02
C TYR A 30 -6.64 -22.09 11.38
N VAL A 31 -5.71 -21.31 11.92
CA VAL A 31 -5.25 -20.06 11.28
C VAL A 31 -4.64 -20.37 9.92
N GLN A 32 -3.69 -21.31 9.85
CA GLN A 32 -3.05 -21.69 8.58
C GLN A 32 -4.07 -22.26 7.58
N ASN A 33 -4.98 -23.12 8.04
CA ASN A 33 -6.07 -23.61 7.19
C ASN A 33 -6.96 -22.45 6.68
N ASP A 34 -7.23 -21.44 7.50
CA ASP A 34 -8.02 -20.28 7.07
C ASP A 34 -7.24 -19.43 6.04
N LEU A 35 -5.95 -19.21 6.23
CA LEU A 35 -5.07 -18.53 5.27
C LEU A 35 -5.01 -19.26 3.92
N ASP A 36 -4.75 -20.57 3.94
CA ASP A 36 -4.65 -21.41 2.73
C ASP A 36 -5.95 -21.45 1.92
N ASN A 37 -7.10 -21.39 2.60
CA ASN A 37 -8.41 -21.40 1.96
C ASN A 37 -8.94 -20.00 1.61
N GLY A 38 -8.16 -18.94 1.84
CA GLY A 38 -8.57 -17.55 1.58
C GLY A 38 -9.64 -17.01 2.54
N ASN A 39 -9.83 -17.65 3.69
CA ASN A 39 -10.77 -17.23 4.73
C ASN A 39 -10.13 -16.18 5.65
N PHE A 40 -9.61 -15.09 5.08
CA PHE A 40 -8.78 -14.11 5.78
C PHE A 40 -9.46 -13.46 6.99
N GLU A 41 -10.75 -13.12 6.89
CA GLU A 41 -11.52 -12.60 8.03
C GLU A 41 -11.61 -13.60 9.19
N SER A 42 -11.71 -14.90 8.89
CA SER A 42 -11.70 -15.93 9.93
C SER A 42 -10.33 -16.01 10.61
N ALA A 43 -9.24 -15.97 9.82
CA ALA A 43 -7.89 -15.92 10.36
C ALA A 43 -7.66 -14.70 11.26
N ILE A 44 -8.06 -13.50 10.82
CA ILE A 44 -7.97 -12.25 11.60
C ILE A 44 -8.73 -12.39 12.93
N ASN A 45 -9.98 -12.85 12.88
CA ASN A 45 -10.80 -13.02 14.09
C ASN A 45 -10.18 -14.01 15.10
N ARG A 46 -9.51 -15.07 14.62
CA ARG A 46 -8.80 -16.02 15.48
C ARG A 46 -7.54 -15.39 16.08
N LEU A 47 -6.75 -14.70 15.26
CA LEU A 47 -5.51 -14.04 15.68
C LEU A 47 -5.75 -12.85 16.61
N ALA A 48 -6.96 -12.28 16.63
CA ALA A 48 -7.38 -11.28 17.62
C ALA A 48 -7.65 -11.88 19.02
N ASP A 49 -7.87 -13.19 19.15
CA ASP A 49 -8.08 -13.84 20.45
C ASP A 49 -6.74 -14.02 21.19
N LYS A 50 -6.65 -13.45 22.39
CA LYS A 50 -5.46 -13.54 23.23
C LYS A 50 -5.03 -14.98 23.53
N ASN A 51 -6.00 -15.90 23.69
CA ASN A 51 -5.70 -17.31 23.91
C ASN A 51 -5.01 -17.93 22.70
N CYS A 52 -5.34 -17.49 21.48
CA CYS A 52 -4.67 -17.93 20.26
C CYS A 52 -3.28 -17.30 20.13
N GLN A 53 -3.15 -16.00 20.42
CA GLN A 53 -1.86 -15.30 20.38
C GLN A 53 -0.83 -15.95 21.32
N ASP A 54 -1.25 -16.34 22.52
CA ASP A 54 -0.39 -16.96 23.54
C ASP A 54 0.17 -18.34 23.10
N THR A 55 -0.31 -18.88 21.98
CA THR A 55 0.17 -20.14 21.37
C THR A 55 1.36 -19.95 20.44
N TYR A 56 1.64 -18.70 20.04
CA TYR A 56 2.73 -18.34 19.15
C TYR A 56 3.95 -17.91 19.97
N PRO A 57 5.15 -18.41 19.65
CA PRO A 57 6.38 -17.88 20.22
C PRO A 57 6.67 -16.48 19.64
N GLU A 58 7.35 -15.64 20.40
CA GLU A 58 8.01 -14.40 19.90
C GLU A 58 7.11 -13.48 19.04
N ASN A 59 5.81 -13.45 19.34
CA ASN A 59 4.81 -12.70 18.58
C ASN A 59 4.70 -13.10 17.09
N GLU A 60 5.07 -14.33 16.71
CA GLU A 60 4.94 -14.84 15.33
C GLU A 60 3.51 -14.74 14.77
N TYR A 61 2.49 -14.66 15.63
CA TYR A 61 1.10 -14.42 15.23
C TYR A 61 0.94 -13.13 14.42
N LEU A 62 1.82 -12.14 14.59
CA LEU A 62 1.82 -10.89 13.84
C LEU A 62 2.19 -11.10 12.35
N VAL A 63 3.01 -12.11 12.05
CA VAL A 63 3.35 -12.48 10.66
C VAL A 63 2.15 -13.12 9.98
N ASP A 64 1.44 -14.01 10.68
CA ASP A 64 0.19 -14.60 10.20
C ASP A 64 -0.91 -13.53 10.07
N LEU A 65 -0.96 -12.56 10.99
CA LEU A 65 -1.92 -11.46 10.96
C LEU A 65 -1.65 -10.54 9.76
N SER A 66 -0.38 -10.18 9.53
CA SER A 66 0.04 -9.45 8.34
C SER A 66 -0.38 -10.17 7.06
N SER A 67 -0.14 -11.49 6.98
CA SER A 67 -0.52 -12.32 5.84
C SER A 67 -2.03 -12.35 5.63
N ALA A 68 -2.81 -12.39 6.72
CA ALA A 68 -4.27 -12.34 6.65
C ALA A 68 -4.76 -11.00 6.11
N TYR A 69 -4.21 -9.87 6.57
CA TYR A 69 -4.56 -8.55 6.06
C TYR A 69 -4.10 -8.35 4.61
N LEU A 70 -2.93 -8.87 4.23
CA LEU A 70 -2.47 -8.86 2.85
C LEU A 70 -3.40 -9.68 1.93
N GLY A 71 -3.94 -10.80 2.43
CA GLY A 71 -4.97 -11.54 1.71
C GLY A 71 -6.31 -10.79 1.63
N LYS A 72 -6.74 -10.16 2.73
CA LYS A 72 -7.98 -9.36 2.81
C LYS A 72 -7.95 -8.13 1.90
N SER A 73 -6.76 -7.55 1.68
CA SER A 73 -6.55 -6.46 0.73
C SER A 73 -6.76 -6.89 -0.73
N GLY A 74 -6.88 -8.20 -0.99
CA GLY A 74 -6.98 -8.78 -2.33
C GLY A 74 -5.63 -9.06 -2.98
N LEU A 75 -4.53 -8.82 -2.26
CA LEU A 75 -3.16 -8.91 -2.77
C LEU A 75 -2.35 -9.98 -2.02
N PRO A 76 -2.85 -11.23 -1.84
CA PRO A 76 -2.05 -12.26 -1.19
C PRO A 76 -0.78 -12.52 -2.01
N LEU A 77 0.28 -13.01 -1.38
CA LEU A 77 1.59 -13.22 -2.01
C LEU A 77 1.53 -13.94 -3.39
N PRO A 78 0.70 -14.98 -3.61
CA PRO A 78 0.58 -15.58 -4.94
C PRO A 78 0.09 -14.62 -6.05
N VAL A 79 -0.76 -13.64 -5.72
CA VAL A 79 -1.20 -12.60 -6.66
C VAL A 79 -0.04 -11.66 -6.97
N ILE A 80 0.69 -11.20 -5.95
CA ILE A 80 1.87 -10.33 -6.13
C ILE A 80 2.92 -11.03 -6.99
N MET A 81 3.25 -12.28 -6.66
CA MET A 81 4.24 -13.06 -7.41
C MET A 81 3.80 -13.27 -8.86
N ARG A 82 2.51 -13.53 -9.12
CA ARG A 82 2.02 -13.67 -10.49
C ARG A 82 2.14 -12.36 -11.27
N ALA A 83 1.84 -11.23 -10.64
CA ALA A 83 2.01 -9.92 -11.25
C ALA A 83 3.48 -9.55 -11.52
N MET A 84 4.44 -10.21 -10.85
CA MET A 84 5.88 -9.95 -11.01
C MET A 84 6.61 -10.99 -11.88
N ILE A 85 5.97 -12.12 -12.20
CA ILE A 85 6.61 -13.19 -12.96
C ILE A 85 6.18 -13.10 -14.43
N GLU A 86 7.16 -12.86 -15.29
CA GLU A 86 7.00 -12.95 -16.73
C GLU A 86 6.67 -14.40 -17.15
N ASP A 87 5.48 -14.63 -17.72
CA ASP A 87 5.16 -15.91 -18.34
C ASP A 87 5.93 -16.00 -19.65
N LYS A 88 6.83 -16.97 -19.76
CA LYS A 88 7.65 -17.22 -20.96
C LYS A 88 6.83 -17.51 -22.23
N ASN A 89 5.52 -17.75 -22.10
CA ASN A 89 4.58 -17.91 -23.20
C ASN A 89 3.62 -16.71 -23.37
N ALA A 90 3.73 -15.68 -22.53
CA ALA A 90 3.00 -14.44 -22.71
C ALA A 90 3.43 -13.76 -24.01
N THR A 91 2.47 -13.14 -24.66
CA THR A 91 2.68 -12.38 -25.90
C THR A 91 3.17 -10.95 -25.64
N GLU A 92 3.15 -10.53 -24.38
CA GLU A 92 3.51 -9.18 -23.93
C GLU A 92 4.53 -9.32 -22.80
N ASP A 93 5.57 -8.49 -22.86
CA ASP A 93 6.61 -8.42 -21.83
C ASP A 93 5.98 -7.86 -20.53
N LEU A 94 6.54 -8.22 -19.37
CA LEU A 94 6.07 -7.66 -18.12
C LEU A 94 6.43 -6.16 -18.03
N THR A 95 5.42 -5.30 -18.01
CA THR A 95 5.60 -3.85 -17.87
C THR A 95 5.04 -3.33 -16.55
N PHE A 96 5.47 -2.12 -16.14
CA PHE A 96 4.91 -1.48 -14.93
C PHE A 96 3.40 -1.26 -15.05
N GLU A 97 2.90 -0.88 -16.23
CA GLU A 97 1.46 -0.69 -16.45
C GLU A 97 0.69 -2.01 -16.28
N SER A 98 1.24 -3.11 -16.79
CA SER A 98 0.64 -4.44 -16.63
C SER A 98 0.61 -4.88 -15.17
N PHE A 99 1.67 -4.57 -14.41
CA PHE A 99 1.74 -4.82 -12.97
C PHE A 99 0.69 -4.00 -12.22
N VAL A 100 0.62 -2.68 -12.43
CA VAL A 100 -0.38 -1.83 -11.74
C VAL A 100 -1.80 -2.29 -12.07
N SER A 101 -2.08 -2.61 -13.33
CA SER A 101 -3.38 -3.11 -13.77
C SER A 101 -3.77 -4.41 -13.06
N GLU A 102 -2.86 -5.37 -12.91
CA GLU A 102 -3.15 -6.63 -12.21
C GLU A 102 -3.38 -6.42 -10.70
N ILE A 103 -2.55 -5.58 -10.06
CA ILE A 103 -2.68 -5.26 -8.64
C ILE A 103 -4.00 -4.55 -8.37
N THR A 104 -4.31 -3.49 -9.11
CA THR A 104 -5.54 -2.70 -8.94
C THR A 104 -6.81 -3.50 -9.24
N GLN A 105 -6.76 -4.42 -10.21
CA GLN A 105 -7.88 -5.34 -10.49
C GLN A 105 -8.12 -6.34 -9.36
N SER A 106 -7.06 -6.78 -8.68
CA SER A 106 -7.15 -7.74 -7.58
C SER A 106 -7.48 -7.09 -6.24
N ALA A 107 -7.12 -5.81 -6.08
CA ALA A 107 -7.32 -5.05 -4.87
C ALA A 107 -8.79 -4.93 -4.45
N THR A 108 -9.04 -5.07 -3.15
CA THR A 108 -10.36 -4.82 -2.56
C THR A 108 -10.57 -3.32 -2.26
N SER A 109 -11.79 -2.94 -1.89
CA SER A 109 -12.07 -1.54 -1.52
C SER A 109 -11.35 -1.07 -0.26
N SER A 110 -10.88 -1.99 0.60
CA SER A 110 -10.14 -1.69 1.82
C SER A 110 -8.63 -1.86 1.68
N VAL A 111 -8.13 -2.06 0.45
CA VAL A 111 -6.73 -2.41 0.16
C VAL A 111 -5.73 -1.55 0.91
N LEU A 112 -5.87 -0.22 0.90
CA LEU A 112 -4.91 0.69 1.54
C LEU A 112 -4.86 0.48 3.05
N THR A 113 -6.02 0.48 3.72
CA THR A 113 -6.12 0.26 5.17
C THR A 113 -5.64 -1.13 5.58
N ASP A 114 -5.93 -2.15 4.77
CA ASP A 114 -5.47 -3.51 5.04
C ASP A 114 -3.95 -3.64 4.83
N LEU A 115 -3.37 -2.98 3.82
CA LEU A 115 -1.92 -2.90 3.62
C LEU A 115 -1.22 -2.17 4.79
N ASP A 116 -1.77 -1.05 5.28
CA ASP A 116 -1.25 -0.37 6.47
C ASP A 116 -1.28 -1.28 7.70
N THR A 117 -2.40 -1.95 7.95
CA THR A 117 -2.53 -2.85 9.09
C THR A 117 -1.56 -4.04 8.98
N SER A 118 -1.36 -4.55 7.76
CA SER A 118 -0.38 -5.58 7.47
C SER A 118 1.04 -5.10 7.77
N ARG A 119 1.40 -3.91 7.27
CA ARG A 119 2.70 -3.26 7.49
C ARG A 119 2.98 -2.99 8.97
N THR A 120 1.99 -2.48 9.71
CA THR A 120 2.08 -2.25 11.17
C THR A 120 2.33 -3.55 11.91
N SER A 121 1.63 -4.64 11.55
CA SER A 121 1.83 -5.94 12.20
C SER A 121 3.27 -6.45 12.04
N LEU A 122 3.86 -6.31 10.84
CA LEU A 122 5.26 -6.66 10.62
C LEU A 122 6.22 -5.73 11.36
N ASN A 123 5.92 -4.43 11.41
CA ASN A 123 6.72 -3.48 12.17
C ASN A 123 6.73 -3.82 13.67
N ASP A 124 5.58 -4.19 14.23
CA ASP A 124 5.43 -4.64 15.61
C ASP A 124 6.22 -5.93 15.86
N TYR A 125 6.21 -6.87 14.92
CA TYR A 125 7.04 -8.08 14.99
C TYR A 125 8.54 -7.74 15.06
N LEU A 126 8.99 -6.76 14.26
CA LEU A 126 10.37 -6.25 14.29
C LEU A 126 10.66 -5.35 15.50
N ASN A 127 9.71 -5.15 16.41
CA ASN A 127 9.79 -4.22 17.54
C ASN A 127 10.08 -2.77 17.11
N ASN A 128 9.48 -2.33 16.00
CA ASN A 128 9.65 -1.01 15.39
C ASN A 128 11.08 -0.70 14.93
N ASN A 129 11.92 -1.72 14.70
CA ASN A 129 13.23 -1.53 14.07
C ASN A 129 13.08 -1.51 12.54
N SER A 130 13.76 -0.57 11.87
CA SER A 130 13.89 -0.61 10.41
C SER A 130 14.71 -1.84 9.99
N CYS A 131 14.34 -2.46 8.87
CA CYS A 131 15.04 -3.62 8.32
C CYS A 131 16.54 -3.38 8.11
N LYS A 132 16.91 -2.17 7.70
CA LYS A 132 18.30 -1.73 7.52
C LYS A 132 19.08 -1.58 8.83
N SER A 133 18.37 -1.40 9.95
CA SER A 133 18.98 -1.24 11.28
C SER A 133 19.24 -2.55 12.03
N ILE A 134 18.76 -3.68 11.50
CA ILE A 134 18.91 -4.99 12.14
C ILE A 134 20.27 -5.58 11.78
N GLU A 135 21.21 -5.58 12.73
CA GLU A 135 22.49 -6.26 12.57
C GLU A 135 22.31 -7.78 12.65
N ASN A 136 22.72 -8.52 11.60
CA ASN A 136 22.63 -9.98 11.51
C ASN A 136 21.20 -10.51 11.69
N PRO A 137 20.26 -10.18 10.80
CA PRO A 137 18.87 -10.60 10.92
C PRO A 137 18.77 -12.14 10.93
N THR A 138 17.80 -12.66 11.68
CA THR A 138 17.40 -14.07 11.56
C THR A 138 16.68 -14.29 10.23
N SER A 139 16.63 -15.53 9.75
CA SER A 139 15.87 -15.87 8.52
C SER A 139 14.39 -15.45 8.55
N ALA A 140 13.78 -15.46 9.74
CA ALA A 140 12.42 -14.95 9.93
C ALA A 140 12.35 -13.43 9.74
N GLN A 141 13.31 -12.68 10.30
CA GLN A 141 13.40 -11.23 10.12
C GLN A 141 13.72 -10.86 8.67
N GLU A 142 14.59 -11.59 7.98
CA GLU A 142 14.86 -11.41 6.54
C GLU A 142 13.57 -11.59 5.72
N THR A 143 12.79 -12.64 6.00
CA THR A 143 11.51 -12.89 5.32
C THR A 143 10.51 -11.77 5.59
N VAL A 144 10.41 -11.31 6.84
CA VAL A 144 9.53 -10.20 7.22
C VAL A 144 9.96 -8.91 6.54
N CYS A 145 11.26 -8.65 6.41
CA CYS A 145 11.79 -7.50 5.69
C CYS A 145 11.48 -7.57 4.20
N LEU A 146 11.61 -8.74 3.58
CA LEU A 146 11.23 -8.91 2.18
C LEU A 146 9.74 -8.63 1.94
N ILE A 147 8.87 -9.19 2.78
CA ILE A 147 7.41 -8.98 2.69
C ILE A 147 7.06 -7.51 2.96
N THR A 148 7.75 -6.88 3.91
CA THR A 148 7.64 -5.45 4.19
C THR A 148 7.95 -4.63 2.93
N GLY A 149 9.06 -4.94 2.25
CA GLY A 149 9.41 -4.31 0.99
C GLY A 149 8.34 -4.46 -0.09
N PHE A 150 7.76 -5.66 -0.24
CA PHE A 150 6.66 -5.85 -1.19
C PHE A 150 5.40 -5.05 -0.83
N ILE A 151 5.01 -5.00 0.44
CA ILE A 151 3.86 -4.18 0.88
C ILE A 151 4.10 -2.70 0.55
N ASP A 152 5.31 -2.21 0.80
CA ASP A 152 5.67 -0.82 0.55
C ASP A 152 5.71 -0.49 -0.96
N VAL A 153 6.16 -1.41 -1.81
CA VAL A 153 6.01 -1.31 -3.27
C VAL A 153 4.55 -1.24 -3.67
N LEU A 154 3.68 -2.10 -3.12
CA LEU A 154 2.24 -2.08 -3.41
C LEU A 154 1.60 -0.75 -2.99
N LYS A 155 1.96 -0.20 -1.82
CA LYS A 155 1.48 1.12 -1.38
C LYS A 155 1.87 2.22 -2.36
N THR A 156 3.13 2.20 -2.83
CA THR A 156 3.64 3.12 -3.85
C THR A 156 2.88 2.98 -5.17
N THR A 157 2.63 1.75 -5.61
CA THR A 157 1.83 1.46 -6.81
C THR A 157 0.42 2.00 -6.71
N MET A 158 -0.25 1.82 -5.56
CA MET A 158 -1.58 2.36 -5.35
C MET A 158 -1.60 3.89 -5.31
N ALA A 159 -0.53 4.52 -4.81
CA ALA A 159 -0.38 5.98 -4.88
C ALA A 159 -0.26 6.45 -6.33
N ILE A 160 0.57 5.80 -7.15
CA ILE A 160 0.73 6.14 -8.57
C ILE A 160 -0.58 5.93 -9.33
N ASP A 161 -1.29 4.84 -9.10
CA ASP A 161 -2.63 4.60 -9.68
C ASP A 161 -3.61 5.72 -9.32
N ALA A 162 -3.64 6.15 -8.05
CA ALA A 162 -4.50 7.25 -7.61
C ALA A 162 -4.11 8.59 -8.28
N LEU A 163 -2.82 8.89 -8.40
CA LEU A 163 -2.33 10.13 -9.02
C LEU A 163 -2.57 10.18 -10.54
N THR A 164 -2.60 9.03 -11.19
CA THR A 164 -2.94 8.91 -12.63
C THR A 164 -4.43 8.80 -12.90
N GLY A 165 -5.28 8.84 -11.86
CA GLY A 165 -6.72 8.62 -12.00
C GLY A 165 -7.08 7.23 -12.52
N GLY A 166 -6.20 6.24 -12.33
CA GLY A 166 -6.36 4.88 -12.83
C GLY A 166 -5.85 4.65 -14.26
N ASN A 167 -5.12 5.61 -14.85
CA ASN A 167 -4.64 5.54 -16.23
C ASN A 167 -3.11 5.59 -16.32
N VAL A 168 -2.44 4.67 -15.62
CA VAL A 168 -0.98 4.55 -15.62
C VAL A 168 -0.40 4.40 -17.03
N ALA A 169 -1.10 3.72 -17.94
CA ALA A 169 -0.65 3.57 -19.32
C ALA A 169 -0.55 4.90 -20.06
N ALA A 170 -1.54 5.79 -19.91
CA ALA A 170 -1.46 7.10 -20.54
C ALA A 170 -0.36 7.97 -19.94
N TRP A 171 -0.08 7.84 -18.63
CA TRP A 171 1.06 8.51 -18.01
C TRP A 171 2.40 7.96 -18.50
N ALA A 172 2.55 6.63 -18.61
CA ALA A 172 3.79 6.01 -19.08
C ALA A 172 4.11 6.34 -20.56
N ASP A 173 3.08 6.45 -21.39
CA ASP A 173 3.19 6.80 -22.82
C ASP A 173 3.17 8.32 -23.09
N ASN A 174 3.18 9.17 -22.04
CA ASN A 174 2.92 10.60 -22.14
C ASN A 174 4.05 11.46 -22.73
N GLU A 175 4.78 10.96 -23.73
CA GLU A 175 5.95 11.63 -24.31
C GLU A 175 5.69 13.07 -24.82
N ASN A 176 4.42 13.45 -25.06
CA ASN A 176 4.02 14.76 -25.56
C ASN A 176 3.22 15.62 -24.57
N GLY A 177 2.93 15.14 -23.36
CA GLY A 177 2.07 15.85 -22.39
C GLY A 177 0.59 15.90 -22.79
N ASP A 178 0.12 14.90 -23.55
CA ASP A 178 -1.27 14.80 -24.00
C ASP A 178 -2.24 14.44 -22.85
N ASP A 179 -1.74 13.86 -21.75
CA ASP A 179 -2.49 13.62 -20.51
C ASP A 179 -1.89 14.42 -19.33
N PRO A 180 -2.43 15.61 -19.01
CA PRO A 180 -1.96 16.44 -17.89
C PRO A 180 -2.43 15.96 -16.50
N THR A 181 -3.02 14.77 -16.36
CA THR A 181 -3.51 14.27 -15.06
C THR A 181 -2.40 14.14 -14.04
N MET A 182 -1.26 13.53 -14.41
CA MET A 182 -0.12 13.42 -13.48
C MET A 182 0.40 14.80 -13.08
N LEU A 183 0.51 15.74 -14.03
CA LEU A 183 0.94 17.11 -13.75
C LEU A 183 0.01 17.80 -12.73
N ARG A 184 -1.30 17.66 -12.87
CA ARG A 184 -2.27 18.25 -11.93
C ARG A 184 -2.18 17.59 -10.55
N SER A 185 -2.06 16.27 -10.50
CA SER A 185 -1.93 15.50 -9.27
C SER A 185 -0.62 15.78 -8.52
N SER A 186 0.51 15.80 -9.22
CA SER A 186 1.82 16.14 -8.65
C SER A 186 1.86 17.60 -8.19
N CYS A 187 1.17 18.50 -8.90
CA CYS A 187 1.02 19.90 -8.47
C CYS A 187 0.20 20.03 -7.19
N ALA A 188 -0.88 19.25 -7.04
CA ALA A 188 -1.65 19.21 -5.79
C ALA A 188 -0.78 18.72 -4.61
N LEU A 189 0.03 17.69 -4.85
CA LEU A 189 1.00 17.18 -3.87
C LEU A 189 2.03 18.24 -3.49
N GLN A 190 2.68 18.86 -4.47
CA GLN A 190 3.69 19.89 -4.27
C GLN A 190 3.12 21.06 -3.47
N TYR A 191 1.95 21.54 -3.87
CA TYR A 191 1.23 22.59 -3.16
C TYR A 191 1.02 22.24 -1.68
N SER A 192 0.47 21.05 -1.43
CA SER A 192 0.16 20.56 -0.09
C SER A 192 1.41 20.45 0.79
N TYR A 193 2.50 19.93 0.22
CA TYR A 193 3.77 19.74 0.90
C TYR A 193 4.44 21.09 1.25
N GLU A 194 4.56 21.99 0.28
CA GLU A 194 5.20 23.30 0.48
C GLU A 194 4.39 24.22 1.40
N HIS A 195 3.06 24.09 1.41
CA HIS A 195 2.16 24.97 2.15
C HIS A 195 1.58 24.34 3.43
N LYS A 196 2.10 23.19 3.87
CA LYS A 196 1.69 22.45 5.09
C LYS A 196 1.50 23.33 6.34
N ASN A 197 2.23 24.44 6.44
CA ASN A 197 2.20 25.34 7.60
C ASN A 197 1.85 26.78 7.25
N ASP A 198 1.45 27.04 6.01
CA ASP A 198 1.26 28.41 5.56
C ASP A 198 -0.06 28.98 6.10
N VAL A 199 0.00 30.19 6.63
CA VAL A 199 -1.18 30.89 7.18
C VAL A 199 -1.78 31.89 6.20
N ASN A 200 -1.14 32.09 5.04
CA ASN A 200 -1.51 33.12 4.07
C ASN A 200 -1.73 32.57 2.66
N PHE A 201 -2.86 31.91 2.49
CA PHE A 201 -3.36 31.24 1.28
C PHE A 201 -3.76 32.17 0.12
N SER A 202 -3.44 33.47 0.16
CA SER A 202 -4.01 34.47 -0.75
C SER A 202 -3.17 34.75 -2.01
N LEU A 203 -2.01 34.09 -2.16
CA LEU A 203 -1.15 34.23 -3.34
C LEU A 203 -1.38 33.06 -4.29
N PRO A 204 -1.56 33.31 -5.60
CA PRO A 204 -1.63 32.25 -6.60
C PRO A 204 -0.37 31.39 -6.56
N TYR A 205 -0.52 30.08 -6.45
CA TYR A 205 0.59 29.15 -6.57
C TYR A 205 0.93 28.94 -8.04
N ASN A 206 2.18 29.22 -8.41
CA ASN A 206 2.65 29.18 -9.79
C ASN A 206 3.98 28.41 -9.95
N GLN A 207 4.32 27.56 -8.98
CA GLN A 207 5.61 26.85 -8.96
C GLN A 207 5.58 25.48 -9.64
N CYS A 208 4.42 24.89 -9.90
CA CYS A 208 4.33 23.60 -10.59
C CYS A 208 4.79 23.71 -12.05
N GLU A 209 3.99 24.35 -12.89
CA GLU A 209 4.30 24.58 -14.30
C GLU A 209 3.59 25.84 -14.79
N SER A 210 4.17 26.50 -15.79
CA SER A 210 3.55 27.65 -16.43
C SER A 210 2.18 27.30 -17.00
N GLY A 211 1.14 27.96 -16.50
CA GLY A 211 -0.25 27.76 -16.95
C GLY A 211 -1.08 26.89 -16.01
N VAL A 212 -0.45 26.22 -15.04
CA VAL A 212 -1.16 25.56 -13.95
C VAL A 212 -1.64 26.61 -12.95
N THR A 213 -2.87 26.45 -12.47
CA THR A 213 -3.44 27.29 -11.41
C THR A 213 -3.99 26.41 -10.30
N VAL A 214 -3.79 26.87 -9.06
CA VAL A 214 -4.32 26.21 -7.86
C VAL A 214 -5.29 27.15 -7.18
N ASP A 215 -6.54 26.70 -7.03
CA ASP A 215 -7.54 27.33 -6.18
C ASP A 215 -7.75 26.47 -4.94
N ASN A 216 -7.56 27.06 -3.77
CA ASN A 216 -7.74 26.44 -2.46
C ASN A 216 -8.67 27.28 -1.56
N SER A 217 -9.50 28.13 -2.16
CA SER A 217 -10.34 29.10 -1.44
C SER A 217 -11.49 28.47 -0.65
N GLU A 218 -11.79 27.19 -0.91
CA GLU A 218 -12.85 26.44 -0.26
C GLU A 218 -12.31 25.47 0.80
N VAL A 219 -12.96 25.46 1.96
CA VAL A 219 -12.70 24.52 3.05
C VAL A 219 -13.95 23.68 3.26
N VAL A 220 -13.77 22.37 3.31
CA VAL A 220 -14.86 21.40 3.43
C VAL A 220 -14.69 20.55 4.69
N THR A 221 -15.80 20.32 5.40
CA THR A 221 -15.82 19.50 6.61
C THR A 221 -16.74 18.31 6.40
N PHE A 222 -16.17 17.11 6.37
CA PHE A 222 -16.91 15.85 6.30
C PHE A 222 -17.31 15.40 7.71
N THR A 223 -18.52 14.87 7.84
CA THR A 223 -19.05 14.33 9.10
C THR A 223 -19.30 12.84 8.96
N GLY A 224 -18.51 12.04 9.68
CA GLY A 224 -18.63 10.58 9.73
C GLY A 224 -19.89 10.13 10.48
N SER A 225 -20.25 8.85 10.33
CA SER A 225 -21.47 8.29 10.91
C SER A 225 -21.49 8.29 12.45
N ASN A 226 -20.31 8.23 13.05
CA ASN A 226 -20.07 8.34 14.49
C ASN A 226 -20.03 9.80 15.01
N GLY A 227 -20.18 10.80 14.13
CA GLY A 227 -20.11 12.23 14.44
C GLY A 227 -18.70 12.83 14.45
N SER A 228 -17.67 12.08 14.03
CA SER A 228 -16.32 12.64 13.83
C SER A 228 -16.32 13.62 12.66
N GLU A 229 -15.67 14.77 12.85
CA GLU A 229 -15.50 15.77 11.80
C GLU A 229 -14.06 15.75 11.28
N LYS A 230 -13.91 15.82 9.96
CA LYS A 230 -12.62 15.99 9.29
C LYS A 230 -12.70 17.15 8.32
N THR A 231 -11.72 18.05 8.41
CA THR A 231 -11.70 19.28 7.61
C THR A 231 -10.51 19.27 6.68
N TYR A 232 -10.78 19.61 5.42
CA TYR A 232 -9.81 19.62 4.33
C TYR A 232 -9.86 20.95 3.60
N ASN A 233 -8.72 21.34 3.01
CA ASN A 233 -8.72 22.34 1.96
C ASN A 233 -9.10 21.64 0.65
N TYR A 234 -10.11 22.17 -0.04
CA TYR A 234 -10.53 21.66 -1.34
C TYR A 234 -9.70 22.34 -2.42
N LEU A 235 -8.85 21.56 -3.09
CA LEU A 235 -7.96 22.04 -4.13
C LEU A 235 -8.59 21.81 -5.49
N THR A 236 -8.62 22.85 -6.32
CA THR A 236 -8.91 22.76 -7.75
C THR A 236 -7.63 23.10 -8.51
N ILE A 237 -7.08 22.11 -9.23
CA ILE A 237 -5.90 22.28 -10.05
C ILE A 237 -6.34 22.37 -11.50
N SER A 238 -6.10 23.51 -12.16
CA SER A 238 -6.52 23.71 -13.54
C SER A 238 -5.34 23.90 -14.48
N TYR A 239 -5.37 23.20 -15.61
CA TYR A 239 -4.38 23.26 -16.69
C TYR A 239 -5.07 23.01 -18.04
N ASP A 240 -4.70 23.79 -19.06
CA ASP A 240 -5.27 23.76 -20.43
C ASP A 240 -6.82 23.74 -20.51
N GLY A 241 -7.48 24.44 -19.58
CA GLY A 241 -8.95 24.53 -19.56
C GLY A 241 -9.66 23.35 -18.93
N GLU A 242 -8.93 22.36 -18.42
CA GLU A 242 -9.42 21.25 -17.61
C GLU A 242 -9.03 21.42 -16.14
N SER A 243 -9.78 20.76 -15.25
CA SER A 243 -9.57 20.85 -13.80
C SER A 243 -9.70 19.48 -13.14
N ASP A 244 -8.80 19.19 -12.21
CA ASP A 244 -8.89 18.07 -11.26
C ASP A 244 -9.05 18.59 -9.84
N TYR A 245 -9.64 17.75 -8.98
CA TYR A 245 -10.05 18.13 -7.63
C TYR A 245 -9.46 17.20 -6.58
N PHE A 246 -8.87 17.80 -5.54
CA PHE A 246 -8.17 17.07 -4.49
C PHE A 246 -8.59 17.57 -3.11
N LEU A 247 -8.41 16.73 -2.10
CA LEU A 247 -8.52 17.13 -0.70
C LEU A 247 -7.13 17.14 -0.09
N GLU A 248 -6.75 18.28 0.45
CA GLU A 248 -5.52 18.46 1.21
C GLU A 248 -5.85 18.42 2.71
N SER A 249 -5.06 17.63 3.44
CA SER A 249 -5.16 17.54 4.89
C SER A 249 -4.17 18.51 5.51
N PRO A 250 -4.62 19.66 6.07
CA PRO A 250 -3.73 20.70 6.60
C PRO A 250 -2.90 20.21 7.80
N THR A 251 -3.32 19.13 8.45
CA THR A 251 -2.57 18.51 9.54
C THR A 251 -1.41 17.66 9.02
N LEU A 252 -1.60 17.02 7.86
CA LEU A 252 -0.62 16.12 7.27
C LEU A 252 0.28 16.83 6.25
N GLY A 253 -0.20 17.93 5.64
CA GLY A 253 0.50 18.65 4.58
C GLY A 253 0.67 17.81 3.33
N SER A 254 -0.39 17.10 2.97
CA SER A 254 -0.41 16.22 1.81
C SER A 254 -1.85 16.07 1.33
N THR A 255 -2.01 15.75 0.05
CA THR A 255 -3.30 15.31 -0.47
C THR A 255 -3.65 13.93 0.09
N ILE A 256 -4.93 13.69 0.32
CA ILE A 256 -5.43 12.40 0.81
C ILE A 256 -5.97 11.54 -0.33
N PHE A 257 -6.00 10.23 -0.12
CA PHE A 257 -6.66 9.33 -1.06
C PHE A 257 -8.17 9.57 -1.08
N THR A 258 -8.69 9.73 -2.29
CA THR A 258 -10.10 9.98 -2.55
C THR A 258 -10.61 9.04 -3.64
N LYS A 259 -11.91 8.78 -3.66
CA LYS A 259 -12.53 7.95 -4.69
C LYS A 259 -13.97 8.35 -4.93
N ASN A 260 -14.33 8.52 -6.21
CA ASN A 260 -15.64 9.02 -6.62
C ASN A 260 -15.95 10.38 -5.96
N TYR A 261 -17.22 10.78 -6.02
CA TYR A 261 -17.71 12.01 -5.44
C TYR A 261 -18.78 11.72 -4.39
N CYS A 262 -18.78 12.49 -3.30
CA CYS A 262 -19.79 12.42 -2.26
C CYS A 262 -20.08 13.79 -1.65
N GLN A 263 -21.20 13.87 -0.94
CA GLN A 263 -21.53 15.00 -0.09
C GLN A 263 -20.72 14.93 1.22
N ILE A 264 -20.75 16.00 2.00
CA ILE A 264 -20.04 16.08 3.30
C ILE A 264 -20.47 15.04 4.34
N ASP A 265 -21.60 14.36 4.14
CA ASP A 265 -22.09 13.24 4.95
C ASP A 265 -21.78 11.86 4.34
N TYR A 266 -20.88 11.82 3.35
CA TYR A 266 -20.48 10.64 2.57
C TYR A 266 -21.60 10.04 1.70
N ALA A 267 -22.72 10.74 1.50
CA ALA A 267 -23.71 10.30 0.52
C ALA A 267 -23.16 10.40 -0.91
N VAL A 268 -23.22 9.30 -1.66
CA VAL A 268 -22.68 9.22 -3.03
C VAL A 268 -23.34 10.25 -3.95
N CYS A 269 -22.52 10.98 -4.69
CA CYS A 269 -22.93 11.89 -5.75
C CYS A 269 -22.85 11.19 -7.11
N ASN A 270 -23.93 11.26 -7.89
CA ASN A 270 -23.96 10.74 -9.28
C ASN A 270 -23.72 11.83 -10.33
N ASP A 271 -23.65 13.10 -9.91
CA ASP A 271 -23.49 14.26 -10.77
C ASP A 271 -22.49 15.21 -10.11
N THR A 272 -21.34 15.40 -10.75
CA THR A 272 -20.23 16.20 -10.26
C THR A 272 -20.45 17.71 -10.46
N GLU A 273 -21.44 18.10 -11.26
CA GLU A 273 -21.78 19.51 -11.50
C GLU A 273 -22.78 20.05 -10.46
N VAL A 274 -23.28 19.20 -9.55
CA VAL A 274 -24.20 19.60 -8.49
C VAL A 274 -23.42 20.24 -7.34
N ASN A 275 -23.76 21.49 -7.02
CA ASN A 275 -23.27 22.18 -5.82
C ASN A 275 -23.37 21.28 -4.57
N GLY A 276 -22.23 21.08 -3.90
CA GLY A 276 -22.13 20.28 -2.67
C GLY A 276 -21.65 18.84 -2.87
N CYS A 277 -21.14 18.49 -4.05
CA CYS A 277 -20.44 17.24 -4.32
C CYS A 277 -18.93 17.47 -4.42
N TYR A 278 -18.17 16.71 -3.63
CA TYR A 278 -16.71 16.83 -3.52
C TYR A 278 -16.07 15.47 -3.79
N THR A 279 -14.78 15.45 -4.12
CA THR A 279 -14.05 14.16 -4.16
C THR A 279 -14.13 13.50 -2.78
N CYS A 280 -14.42 12.20 -2.73
CA CYS A 280 -14.80 11.54 -1.49
C CYS A 280 -13.58 10.95 -0.76
N PRO A 281 -13.28 11.34 0.49
CA PRO A 281 -12.23 10.70 1.28
C PRO A 281 -12.47 9.19 1.40
N LEU A 282 -11.43 8.38 1.23
CA LEU A 282 -11.54 6.94 1.47
C LEU A 282 -11.75 6.60 2.95
N SER A 283 -11.23 7.43 3.85
CA SER A 283 -11.31 7.22 5.29
C SER A 283 -12.41 8.09 5.93
N GLN A 284 -13.53 7.46 6.31
CA GLN A 284 -14.63 8.16 6.98
C GLN A 284 -14.38 8.40 8.47
N GLU A 285 -13.89 7.36 9.16
CA GLU A 285 -13.81 7.33 10.62
C GLU A 285 -12.39 7.05 11.15
N ALA A 286 -11.49 6.53 10.30
CA ALA A 286 -10.10 6.25 10.65
C ALA A 286 -9.22 7.49 10.41
N GLU A 287 -7.91 7.38 10.60
CA GLU A 287 -6.98 8.43 10.18
C GLU A 287 -6.98 8.59 8.66
N ASP A 288 -6.56 9.76 8.18
CA ASP A 288 -6.49 10.01 6.75
C ASP A 288 -5.36 9.21 6.12
N LEU A 289 -5.67 8.57 5.00
CA LEU A 289 -4.67 7.94 4.14
C LEU A 289 -4.08 9.05 3.28
N ASN A 290 -2.88 9.51 3.60
CA ASN A 290 -2.22 10.54 2.83
C ASN A 290 -1.32 9.93 1.74
N ILE A 291 -1.23 10.62 0.61
CA ILE A 291 -0.48 10.12 -0.54
C ILE A 291 1.03 10.17 -0.29
N GLN A 292 1.51 11.14 0.49
CA GLN A 292 2.93 11.26 0.83
C GLN A 292 3.49 9.99 1.49
N ASP A 293 2.84 9.46 2.51
CA ASP A 293 3.31 8.25 3.22
C ASP A 293 3.29 7.02 2.31
N TYR A 294 2.34 6.97 1.38
CA TYR A 294 2.20 5.86 0.45
C TYR A 294 3.15 5.95 -0.74
N LEU A 295 3.63 7.16 -1.07
CA LEU A 295 4.51 7.39 -2.21
C LEU A 295 5.97 7.53 -1.77
N LEU A 296 6.28 8.47 -0.87
CA LEU A 296 7.64 8.78 -0.45
C LEU A 296 8.14 7.81 0.63
N ASP A 297 7.43 7.72 1.76
CA ASP A 297 7.89 6.94 2.90
C ASP A 297 7.90 5.45 2.55
N SER A 298 6.86 4.99 1.84
CA SER A 298 6.79 3.61 1.34
C SER A 298 7.88 3.33 0.31
N LEU A 299 8.19 4.23 -0.63
CA LEU A 299 9.28 3.98 -1.57
C LEU A 299 10.64 3.87 -0.88
N ASN A 300 10.96 4.82 0.02
CA ASN A 300 12.21 4.78 0.79
C ASN A 300 12.30 3.51 1.66
N SER A 301 11.24 3.20 2.42
CA SER A 301 11.16 2.00 3.26
C SER A 301 11.22 0.71 2.44
N GLY A 302 10.61 0.70 1.26
CA GLY A 302 10.59 -0.44 0.35
C GLY A 302 12.00 -0.80 -0.13
N PHE A 303 12.76 0.20 -0.60
CA PHE A 303 14.15 0.00 -0.97
C PHE A 303 15.01 -0.45 0.21
N ASP A 304 14.91 0.25 1.34
CA ASP A 304 15.69 -0.09 2.53
C ASP A 304 15.42 -1.54 3.00
N SER A 305 14.18 -2.00 2.87
CA SER A 305 13.78 -3.36 3.26
C SER A 305 14.29 -4.42 2.29
N ILE A 306 14.20 -4.18 0.98
CA ILE A 306 14.68 -5.11 -0.05
C ILE A 306 16.22 -5.19 -0.05
N GLU A 307 16.90 -4.04 0.01
CA GLU A 307 18.36 -3.97 0.07
C GLU A 307 18.92 -4.63 1.33
N ALA A 308 18.25 -4.45 2.48
CA ALA A 308 18.66 -5.13 3.70
C ALA A 308 18.62 -6.66 3.53
N VAL A 309 17.66 -7.20 2.79
CA VAL A 309 17.61 -8.64 2.51
C VAL A 309 18.71 -9.05 1.54
N ILE A 310 18.91 -8.30 0.45
CA ILE A 310 19.95 -8.58 -0.56
C ILE A 310 21.33 -8.61 0.06
N GLN A 311 21.69 -7.58 0.84
CA GLN A 311 23.00 -7.44 1.46
C GLN A 311 23.31 -8.53 2.50
N ASN A 312 22.28 -9.07 3.16
CA ASN A 312 22.42 -10.18 4.11
C ASN A 312 22.32 -11.55 3.42
N SER A 313 21.73 -11.62 2.23
CA SER A 313 21.65 -12.84 1.45
C SER A 313 22.95 -13.09 0.69
N GLU A 314 23.47 -14.31 0.74
CA GLU A 314 24.54 -14.75 -0.19
C GLU A 314 24.00 -14.94 -1.63
N GLN A 315 22.81 -14.42 -1.97
CA GLN A 315 22.09 -14.73 -3.22
C GLN A 315 22.34 -13.74 -4.35
N ASP A 316 22.93 -12.57 -4.07
CA ASP A 316 23.33 -11.58 -5.08
C ASP A 316 24.85 -11.59 -5.29
N GLU A 317 25.42 -12.79 -5.49
CA GLU A 317 26.87 -12.97 -5.65
C GLU A 317 27.45 -12.14 -6.83
N ASP A 318 26.62 -11.92 -7.86
CA ASP A 318 26.97 -11.16 -9.06
C ASP A 318 26.52 -9.68 -9.00
N GLY A 319 25.74 -9.27 -7.99
CA GLY A 319 25.32 -7.89 -7.76
C GLY A 319 24.23 -7.36 -8.69
N GLU A 320 23.57 -8.22 -9.46
CA GLU A 320 22.60 -7.84 -10.50
C GLU A 320 21.34 -7.19 -9.92
N ILE A 321 20.87 -7.67 -8.76
CA ILE A 321 19.67 -7.14 -8.11
C ILE A 321 19.99 -5.77 -7.51
N GLN A 322 21.13 -5.65 -6.82
CA GLN A 322 21.58 -4.36 -6.29
C GLN A 322 21.81 -3.34 -7.42
N GLU A 323 22.42 -3.74 -8.54
CA GLU A 323 22.63 -2.85 -9.70
C GLU A 323 21.30 -2.34 -10.27
N SER A 324 20.29 -3.21 -10.39
CA SER A 324 18.95 -2.82 -10.88
C SER A 324 18.26 -1.81 -9.94
N ILE A 325 18.42 -1.98 -8.62
CA ILE A 325 17.91 -1.05 -7.61
C ILE A 325 18.63 0.30 -7.69
N ASP A 326 19.96 0.28 -7.79
CA ASP A 326 20.78 1.49 -7.89
C ASP A 326 20.48 2.28 -9.17
N ASP A 327 20.30 1.59 -10.30
CA ASP A 327 19.91 2.19 -11.57
C ASP A 327 18.55 2.89 -11.48
N PHE A 328 17.55 2.24 -10.88
CA PHE A 328 16.24 2.85 -10.68
C PHE A 328 16.31 4.06 -9.74
N LYS A 329 17.11 3.98 -8.65
CA LYS A 329 17.34 5.11 -7.75
C LYS A 329 17.95 6.30 -8.48
N LEU A 330 18.88 6.06 -9.41
CA LEU A 330 19.49 7.08 -10.26
C LEU A 330 18.52 7.67 -11.29
N GLU A 331 17.52 6.91 -11.74
CA GLU A 331 16.46 7.42 -12.62
C GLU A 331 15.62 8.50 -11.91
N ILE A 332 15.28 8.27 -10.64
CA ILE A 332 14.54 9.21 -9.80
C ILE A 332 15.46 10.38 -9.39
N LYS A 333 16.62 10.07 -8.83
CA LYS A 333 17.57 11.03 -8.25
C LYS A 333 18.95 10.88 -8.88
N SER A 334 19.20 11.66 -9.93
CA SER A 334 20.43 11.55 -10.74
C SER A 334 21.74 11.81 -9.99
N ASP A 335 21.68 12.54 -8.87
CA ASP A 335 22.85 12.83 -8.03
C ASP A 335 23.17 11.69 -7.03
N GLY A 336 22.33 10.65 -6.99
CA GLY A 336 22.47 9.47 -6.15
C GLY A 336 21.89 9.63 -4.73
N CYS A 337 21.85 8.52 -3.99
CA CYS A 337 21.39 8.50 -2.60
C CYS A 337 22.52 8.88 -1.61
N PRO A 338 22.19 9.49 -0.46
CA PRO A 338 23.13 9.66 0.65
C PRO A 338 23.68 8.33 1.15
N THR A 339 24.95 8.31 1.58
CA THR A 339 25.60 7.12 2.16
C THR A 339 25.57 7.08 3.67
N ASP A 340 24.97 8.09 4.32
CA ASP A 340 24.95 8.27 5.78
C ASP A 340 23.74 7.59 6.46
N GLY A 341 22.97 6.81 5.70
CA GLY A 341 21.81 6.08 6.21
C GLY A 341 20.56 6.95 6.35
N THR A 342 20.56 8.16 5.80
CA THR A 342 19.34 8.93 5.59
C THR A 342 18.53 8.39 4.41
N ASP A 343 17.25 8.78 4.33
CA ASP A 343 16.36 8.41 3.23
C ASP A 343 16.94 8.88 1.89
N CYS A 344 16.75 8.07 0.84
CA CYS A 344 17.32 8.39 -0.46
C CYS A 344 16.59 9.58 -1.11
N PHE A 345 15.28 9.57 -1.06
CA PHE A 345 14.41 10.51 -1.77
C PHE A 345 13.76 11.51 -0.83
N GLU A 346 13.59 12.72 -1.32
CA GLU A 346 12.70 13.74 -0.78
C GLU A 346 11.47 13.89 -1.69
N MET A 347 10.43 14.59 -1.24
CA MET A 347 9.20 14.76 -2.03
C MET A 347 9.46 15.44 -3.38
N ASP A 348 10.38 16.41 -3.42
CA ASP A 348 10.77 17.12 -4.65
C ASP A 348 11.38 16.16 -5.68
N ASP A 349 12.21 15.20 -5.24
CA ASP A 349 12.79 14.17 -6.13
C ASP A 349 11.69 13.35 -6.83
N ILE A 350 10.63 13.00 -6.08
CA ILE A 350 9.51 12.21 -6.58
C ILE A 350 8.64 13.03 -7.54
N ILE A 351 8.30 14.27 -7.18
CA ILE A 351 7.49 15.15 -8.02
C ILE A 351 8.20 15.40 -9.36
N ASP A 352 9.51 15.66 -9.33
CA ASP A 352 10.33 15.83 -10.53
C ASP A 352 10.32 14.56 -11.38
N TYR A 353 10.40 13.37 -10.77
CA TYR A 353 10.33 12.11 -11.49
C TYR A 353 8.97 11.89 -12.16
N LEU A 354 7.88 12.11 -11.43
CA LEU A 354 6.51 11.90 -11.93
C LEU A 354 6.18 12.82 -13.13
N ASN A 355 6.76 14.02 -13.16
CA ASN A 355 6.55 15.01 -14.22
C ASN A 355 7.55 14.91 -15.39
N LYS A 356 8.56 14.04 -15.32
CA LYS A 356 9.53 13.81 -16.41
C LYS A 356 9.06 12.81 -17.47
N LYS A 357 8.09 11.96 -17.12
CA LYS A 357 7.45 10.98 -18.01
C LYS A 357 6.29 11.65 -18.73
#